data_AF-A0A917N1Z1-F1
#
_entry.id   AF-A0A917N1Z1-F1
#
_cell.length_a   1.000
_cell.length_b   1.000
_cell.length_c   1.000
_cell.angle_alpha   90.00
_cell.angle_beta   90.00
_cell.angle_gamma   90.00
#
_symmetry.space_group_name_H-M   'P 1'
#
loop_
_entity.id
_entity.type
_entity.pdbx_description
1 polymer ?
#
loop_
_entity_poly.entity_id
_entity_poly.type
_entity_poly.pdbx_seq_one_letter_code
_entity_poly.pdbx_strand_id
1 'polypeptide(L)'
;MKNIKNLILITVILAGSIFSAAAQDTTRKTTREERREIKAADVKKLINNKRFVFKAQYANPLGGGFTSLNGRMINISPDGTGHIYLNYNYDVKIRPDSVIAYLPYYGRTTFDANYGNTTDNGVMFTSTKFGYTFKAGKKGSTVITITPTDAKYNRKMILEIQESGIAQLQMIITNRNAISYDGYIEEK
;
A
#
# COMPACT_ATOMS: atom_id res chain seq x y z
N MET A 1 61.99 -6.02 -38.72
CA MET A 1 60.57 -5.57 -38.63
C MET A 1 59.68 -6.45 -37.74
N LYS A 2 60.18 -7.48 -37.03
CA LYS A 2 59.35 -8.39 -36.21
C LYS A 2 59.06 -7.87 -34.78
N ASN A 3 59.82 -6.88 -34.30
CA ASN A 3 59.80 -6.46 -32.89
C ASN A 3 58.93 -5.20 -32.61
N ILE A 4 58.41 -4.53 -33.64
CA ILE A 4 57.52 -3.36 -33.50
C ILE A 4 56.05 -3.80 -33.36
N LYS A 5 55.68 -4.93 -33.98
CA LYS A 5 54.31 -5.47 -33.91
C LYS A 5 53.94 -5.96 -32.50
N ASN A 6 54.90 -6.51 -31.74
CA ASN A 6 54.65 -6.96 -30.37
C ASN A 6 54.58 -5.81 -29.35
N LEU A 7 55.13 -4.63 -29.67
CA LEU A 7 55.08 -3.46 -28.79
C LEU A 7 53.73 -2.73 -28.88
N ILE A 8 53.10 -2.75 -30.06
CA ILE A 8 51.74 -2.23 -30.28
C ILE A 8 50.69 -3.19 -29.70
N LEU A 9 50.96 -4.50 -29.71
CA LEU A 9 50.03 -5.49 -29.16
C LEU A 9 49.94 -5.45 -27.62
N ILE A 10 51.02 -5.05 -26.92
CA ILE A 10 51.06 -4.96 -25.46
C ILE A 10 50.45 -3.64 -24.95
N THR A 11 50.52 -2.55 -25.72
CA THR A 11 49.93 -1.26 -25.34
C THR A 11 48.40 -1.23 -25.46
N VAL A 12 47.79 -2.07 -26.30
CA VAL A 12 46.32 -2.17 -26.42
C VAL A 12 45.70 -2.94 -25.25
N ILE A 13 46.45 -3.83 -24.57
CA ILE A 13 45.92 -4.62 -23.45
C ILE A 13 45.88 -3.81 -22.14
N LEU A 14 46.68 -2.76 -22.00
CA LEU A 14 46.72 -1.94 -20.78
C LEU A 14 45.72 -0.77 -20.76
N ALA A 15 45.09 -0.44 -21.90
CA ALA A 15 44.03 0.58 -21.98
C ALA A 15 42.61 0.00 -21.75
N GLY A 16 42.46 -1.32 -21.70
CA GLY A 16 41.17 -2.00 -21.61
C GLY A 16 40.60 -2.19 -20.19
N SER A 17 41.30 -1.81 -19.13
CA SER A 17 40.97 -2.23 -17.76
C SER A 17 40.44 -1.13 -16.83
N ILE A 18 40.26 0.13 -17.29
CA ILE A 18 39.85 1.23 -16.40
C ILE A 18 38.38 1.69 -16.60
N PHE A 19 37.66 1.21 -17.61
CA PHE A 19 36.28 1.68 -17.89
C PHE A 19 35.13 0.83 -17.32
N SER A 20 35.40 -0.23 -16.54
CA SER A 20 34.34 -1.18 -16.14
C SER A 20 33.53 -0.77 -14.91
N ALA A 21 33.99 0.16 -14.07
CA ALA A 21 33.26 0.56 -12.86
C ALA A 21 32.18 1.63 -13.14
N ALA A 22 32.52 2.67 -13.92
CA ALA A 22 31.59 3.76 -14.22
C ALA A 22 30.49 3.35 -15.20
N ALA A 23 30.77 2.46 -16.16
CA ALA A 23 29.80 2.02 -17.16
C ALA A 23 28.70 1.10 -16.59
N GLN A 24 29.02 0.33 -15.53
CA GLN A 24 28.07 -0.58 -14.86
C GLN A 24 27.11 0.18 -13.93
N ASP A 25 27.53 1.32 -13.38
CA ASP A 25 26.69 2.18 -12.53
C ASP A 25 25.65 2.98 -13.35
N THR A 26 26.00 3.47 -14.53
CA THR A 26 25.07 4.23 -15.38
C THR A 26 23.95 3.34 -15.93
N THR A 27 24.26 2.13 -16.42
CA THR A 27 23.25 1.16 -16.90
C THR A 27 22.33 0.64 -15.79
N ARG A 28 22.84 0.43 -14.56
CA ARG A 28 22.02 0.04 -13.40
C ARG A 28 21.09 1.16 -12.92
N LYS A 29 21.51 2.42 -13.04
CA LYS A 29 20.68 3.59 -12.69
C LYS A 29 19.58 3.82 -13.73
N THR A 30 19.91 3.82 -15.03
CA THR A 30 18.94 3.95 -16.12
C THR A 30 17.86 2.86 -16.04
N THR A 31 18.24 1.60 -15.79
CA THR A 31 17.26 0.51 -15.62
C THR A 31 16.42 0.60 -14.33
N ARG A 32 16.86 1.30 -13.29
CA ARG A 32 16.07 1.50 -12.05
C ARG A 32 15.07 2.64 -12.22
N GLU A 33 15.47 3.71 -12.89
CA GLU A 33 14.60 4.84 -13.20
C GLU A 33 13.50 4.43 -14.17
N GLU A 34 13.84 3.73 -15.25
CA GLU A 34 12.87 3.19 -16.21
C GLU A 34 11.86 2.24 -15.53
N ARG A 35 12.32 1.35 -14.65
CA ARG A 35 11.42 0.48 -13.86
C ARG A 35 10.49 1.26 -12.93
N ARG A 36 10.95 2.39 -12.37
CA ARG A 36 10.10 3.26 -11.53
C ARG A 36 9.06 3.97 -12.37
N GLU A 37 9.42 4.46 -13.55
CA GLU A 37 8.50 5.11 -14.48
C GLU A 37 7.43 4.14 -14.99
N ILE A 38 7.83 2.93 -15.38
CA ILE A 38 6.91 1.85 -15.76
C ILE A 38 5.93 1.57 -14.62
N LYS A 39 6.46 1.38 -13.39
CA LYS A 39 5.60 1.09 -12.24
C LYS A 39 4.66 2.26 -11.91
N ALA A 40 5.13 3.50 -12.03
CA ALA A 40 4.30 4.69 -11.83
C ALA A 40 3.17 4.77 -12.87
N ALA A 41 3.47 4.46 -14.13
CA ALA A 41 2.49 4.41 -15.21
C ALA A 41 1.46 3.29 -14.99
N ASP A 42 1.90 2.10 -14.58
CA ASP A 42 1.03 0.97 -14.24
C ASP A 42 0.10 1.33 -13.09
N VAL A 43 0.62 1.90 -12.00
CA VAL A 43 -0.18 2.39 -10.88
C VAL A 43 -1.24 3.40 -11.34
N LYS A 44 -0.88 4.37 -12.18
CA LYS A 44 -1.85 5.34 -12.73
C LYS A 44 -2.94 4.65 -13.55
N LYS A 45 -2.58 3.65 -14.37
CA LYS A 45 -3.54 2.86 -15.14
C LYS A 45 -4.51 2.09 -14.24
N LEU A 46 -4.01 1.45 -13.19
CA LEU A 46 -4.83 0.72 -12.21
C LEU A 46 -5.85 1.65 -11.53
N ILE A 47 -5.41 2.83 -11.10
CA ILE A 47 -6.24 3.86 -10.44
C ILE A 47 -7.33 4.36 -11.38
N ASN A 48 -6.96 4.72 -12.62
CA ASN A 48 -7.90 5.25 -13.62
C ASN A 48 -8.96 4.21 -14.00
N ASN A 49 -8.54 2.95 -14.15
CA ASN A 49 -9.43 1.86 -14.52
C ASN A 49 -10.23 1.30 -13.35
N LYS A 50 -9.96 1.75 -12.11
CA LYS A 50 -10.57 1.21 -10.87
C LYS A 50 -10.44 -0.31 -10.80
N ARG A 51 -9.26 -0.86 -11.14
CA ARG A 51 -9.00 -2.30 -11.17
C ARG A 51 -7.72 -2.59 -10.40
N PHE A 52 -7.83 -2.73 -9.09
CA PHE A 52 -6.69 -3.10 -8.25
C PHE A 52 -7.16 -3.69 -6.92
N VAL A 53 -6.24 -4.36 -6.24
CA VAL A 53 -6.41 -4.83 -4.87
C VAL A 53 -5.44 -4.09 -3.98
N PHE A 54 -5.93 -3.48 -2.90
CA PHE A 54 -5.08 -3.03 -1.80
C PHE A 54 -4.88 -4.20 -0.84
N LYS A 55 -3.62 -4.57 -0.60
CA LYS A 55 -3.20 -5.64 0.31
C LYS A 55 -2.71 -5.02 1.60
N ALA A 56 -3.44 -5.22 2.70
CA ALA A 56 -3.08 -4.67 4.00
C ALA A 56 -1.99 -5.54 4.65
N GLN A 57 -0.93 -4.90 5.16
CA GLN A 57 0.16 -5.56 5.88
C GLN A 57 0.18 -5.18 7.37
N TYR A 58 -0.26 -3.96 7.67
CA TYR A 58 -0.33 -3.44 9.03
C TYR A 58 -1.67 -2.76 9.27
N ALA A 59 -2.18 -2.85 10.49
CA ALA A 59 -3.30 -2.06 10.98
C ALA A 59 -2.84 -1.09 12.06
N ASN A 60 -3.35 0.14 11.99
CA ASN A 60 -2.97 1.28 12.82
C ASN A 60 -4.24 1.90 13.42
N PRO A 61 -4.71 1.39 14.57
CA PRO A 61 -5.89 1.91 15.24
C PRO A 61 -5.60 3.30 15.84
N LEU A 62 -6.59 4.19 15.89
CA LEU A 62 -6.40 5.53 16.47
C LEU A 62 -5.98 5.49 17.95
N GLY A 63 -6.38 4.44 18.69
CA GLY A 63 -5.97 4.22 20.09
C GLY A 63 -4.58 3.58 20.25
N GLY A 64 -3.84 3.41 19.14
CA GLY A 64 -2.59 2.67 19.09
C GLY A 64 -2.79 1.17 19.36
N GLY A 65 -1.78 0.56 19.94
CA GLY A 65 -1.69 -0.89 20.18
C GLY A 65 -2.52 -1.38 21.35
N PHE A 66 -3.47 -0.59 21.86
CA PHE A 66 -4.25 -0.95 23.04
C PHE A 66 -5.74 -0.91 22.73
N THR A 67 -6.45 -1.97 23.14
CA THR A 67 -7.91 -2.01 23.12
C THR A 67 -8.48 -2.28 24.51
N SER A 68 -9.75 -1.95 24.72
CA SER A 68 -10.46 -2.26 25.97
C SER A 68 -11.33 -3.49 25.76
N LEU A 69 -11.11 -4.53 26.55
CA LEU A 69 -11.92 -5.74 26.54
C LEU A 69 -12.39 -6.02 27.97
N ASN A 70 -13.70 -6.02 28.19
CA ASN A 70 -14.33 -6.17 29.51
C ASN A 70 -13.75 -5.20 30.57
N GLY A 71 -13.51 -3.94 30.19
CA GLY A 71 -12.98 -2.90 31.09
C GLY A 71 -11.48 -3.00 31.36
N ARG A 72 -10.76 -3.92 30.73
CA ARG A 72 -9.31 -4.10 30.87
C ARG A 72 -8.59 -3.62 29.61
N MET A 73 -7.47 -2.91 29.79
CA MET A 73 -6.60 -2.56 28.67
C MET A 73 -5.78 -3.78 28.26
N ILE A 74 -5.88 -4.14 26.98
CA ILE A 74 -5.15 -5.25 26.36
C ILE A 74 -4.22 -4.69 25.29
N ASN A 75 -2.93 -5.02 25.39
CA ASN A 75 -1.98 -4.75 24.31
C ASN A 75 -2.22 -5.75 23.17
N ILE A 76 -2.48 -5.24 21.98
CA ILE A 76 -2.70 -5.97 20.73
C ILE A 76 -1.57 -5.73 19.71
N SER A 77 -0.55 -4.96 20.09
CA SER A 77 0.71 -4.75 19.37
C SER A 77 1.81 -5.54 20.09
N PRO A 78 2.21 -6.72 19.61
CA PRO A 78 3.17 -7.58 20.31
C PRO A 78 4.50 -6.90 20.65
N ASP A 79 4.90 -5.93 19.84
CA ASP A 79 6.11 -5.11 19.94
C ASP A 79 5.92 -3.79 20.69
N GLY A 80 4.69 -3.45 21.11
CA GLY A 80 4.36 -2.20 21.80
C GLY A 80 4.42 -0.94 20.93
N THR A 81 4.60 -1.05 19.62
CA THR A 81 4.74 0.12 18.72
C THR A 81 3.41 0.76 18.36
N GLY A 82 2.31 0.05 18.58
CA GLY A 82 0.98 0.44 18.17
C GLY A 82 0.59 -0.01 16.75
N HIS A 83 1.52 -0.64 16.04
CA HIS A 83 1.28 -1.26 14.74
C HIS A 83 0.94 -2.74 14.90
N ILE A 84 -0.14 -3.17 14.27
CA ILE A 84 -0.58 -4.56 14.32
C ILE A 84 -0.21 -5.22 13.00
N TYR A 85 0.75 -6.13 13.02
CA TYR A 85 1.11 -6.94 11.85
C TYR A 85 -0.05 -7.87 11.46
N LEU A 86 -0.36 -7.93 10.17
CA LEU A 86 -1.45 -8.71 9.63
C LEU A 86 -0.90 -9.95 8.90
N ASN A 87 -1.24 -11.15 9.41
CA ASN A 87 -0.77 -12.44 8.89
C ASN A 87 -1.78 -13.17 7.98
N TYR A 88 -2.94 -12.56 7.70
CA TYR A 88 -3.96 -13.10 6.79
C TYR A 88 -4.11 -12.21 5.56
N ASN A 89 -4.78 -12.74 4.53
CA ASN A 89 -5.10 -12.02 3.29
C ASN A 89 -6.22 -10.98 3.51
N TYR A 90 -5.91 -9.91 4.25
CA TYR A 90 -6.78 -8.75 4.38
C TYR A 90 -6.60 -7.82 3.19
N ASP A 91 -7.71 -7.46 2.55
CA ASP A 91 -7.67 -6.70 1.31
C ASP A 91 -8.88 -5.79 1.11
N VAL A 92 -8.70 -4.85 0.19
CA VAL A 92 -9.82 -4.12 -0.42
C VAL A 92 -9.70 -4.24 -1.93
N LYS A 93 -10.72 -4.84 -2.54
CA LYS A 93 -10.80 -5.02 -3.99
C LYS A 93 -11.60 -3.87 -4.58
N ILE A 94 -10.95 -3.07 -5.42
CA ILE A 94 -11.58 -1.99 -6.16
C ILE A 94 -11.83 -2.47 -7.59
N ARG A 95 -13.10 -2.44 -7.98
CA ARG A 95 -13.57 -2.78 -9.33
C ARG A 95 -14.39 -1.60 -9.86
N PRO A 96 -14.62 -1.51 -11.19
CA PRO A 96 -15.47 -0.46 -11.74
C PRO A 96 -16.90 -0.46 -11.19
N ASP A 97 -17.41 -1.64 -10.82
CA ASP A 97 -18.79 -1.89 -10.39
C ASP A 97 -18.94 -2.15 -8.90
N SER A 98 -17.84 -2.39 -8.18
CA SER A 98 -17.91 -2.83 -6.79
C SER A 98 -16.66 -2.53 -5.99
N VAL A 99 -16.87 -2.28 -4.70
CA VAL A 99 -15.80 -2.26 -3.70
C VAL A 99 -16.09 -3.29 -2.63
N ILE A 100 -15.11 -4.17 -2.42
CA ILE A 100 -15.21 -5.28 -1.46
C ILE A 100 -14.08 -5.08 -0.46
N ALA A 101 -14.41 -4.81 0.80
CA ALA A 101 -13.44 -4.70 1.87
C ALA A 101 -13.52 -5.92 2.79
N TYR A 102 -12.35 -6.45 3.12
CA TYR A 102 -12.17 -7.49 4.12
C TYR A 102 -10.95 -7.10 4.99
N LEU A 103 -11.21 -6.27 6.00
CA LEU A 103 -10.17 -5.76 6.90
C LEU A 103 -10.55 -5.98 8.38
N PRO A 104 -9.58 -6.20 9.27
CA PRO A 104 -9.82 -6.34 10.71
C PRO A 104 -9.99 -4.97 11.36
N TYR A 105 -10.82 -4.84 12.38
CA TYR A 105 -10.98 -3.58 13.12
C TYR A 105 -10.64 -3.77 14.61
N TYR A 106 -9.89 -2.81 15.15
CA TYR A 106 -9.32 -2.89 16.51
C TYR A 106 -9.67 -1.67 17.39
N GLY A 107 -10.64 -0.85 16.97
CA GLY A 107 -11.04 0.34 17.72
C GLY A 107 -12.13 0.06 18.78
N ARG A 108 -12.37 1.05 19.63
CA ARG A 108 -13.49 1.03 20.60
C ARG A 108 -14.82 1.24 19.85
N THR A 109 -15.82 0.42 20.14
CA THR A 109 -17.22 0.67 19.74
C THR A 109 -17.88 1.47 20.85
N THR A 110 -18.30 2.70 20.59
CA THR A 110 -18.83 3.59 21.64
C THR A 110 -20.31 3.39 21.93
N PHE A 111 -21.02 2.53 21.19
CA PHE A 111 -22.42 2.24 21.47
C PHE A 111 -22.78 0.77 21.20
N ASP A 112 -23.67 0.29 22.07
CA ASP A 112 -24.39 -0.99 22.15
C ASP A 112 -23.74 -2.19 22.82
N ALA A 113 -24.17 -2.34 24.07
CA ALA A 113 -24.14 -3.51 24.94
C ALA A 113 -24.99 -4.69 24.41
N ASN A 114 -25.06 -4.91 23.09
CA ASN A 114 -25.50 -6.18 22.54
C ASN A 114 -24.27 -7.06 22.28
N TYR A 115 -23.73 -7.48 23.41
CA TYR A 115 -22.78 -8.56 23.59
C TYR A 115 -23.15 -9.77 22.72
N GLY A 116 -22.29 -10.17 21.78
CA GLY A 116 -22.28 -11.57 21.32
C GLY A 116 -22.33 -11.88 19.82
N ASN A 117 -22.44 -10.92 18.89
CA ASN A 117 -22.24 -11.25 17.45
C ASN A 117 -20.79 -10.94 17.03
N THR A 118 -19.93 -11.94 17.22
CA THR A 118 -18.49 -11.94 16.90
C THR A 118 -18.17 -11.77 15.40
N THR A 119 -19.18 -11.75 14.53
CA THR A 119 -19.07 -11.70 13.07
C THR A 119 -19.05 -10.29 12.46
N ASP A 120 -19.41 -9.22 13.20
CA ASP A 120 -19.47 -7.83 12.68
C ASP A 120 -18.36 -6.91 13.25
N ASN A 121 -17.26 -7.54 13.70
CA ASN A 121 -16.13 -6.87 14.34
C ASN A 121 -15.06 -6.34 13.37
N GLY A 122 -15.17 -6.62 12.07
CA GLY A 122 -14.25 -6.12 11.03
C GLY A 122 -14.83 -4.98 10.20
N VAL A 123 -14.01 -4.40 9.33
CA VAL A 123 -14.48 -3.58 8.20
C VAL A 123 -14.72 -4.50 7.02
N MET A 124 -15.83 -5.24 7.09
CA MET A 124 -16.24 -6.19 6.04
C MET A 124 -17.48 -5.64 5.34
N PHE A 125 -17.42 -5.46 4.02
CA PHE A 125 -18.58 -5.09 3.20
C PHE A 125 -18.33 -5.30 1.73
N THR A 126 -19.43 -5.41 0.99
CA THR A 126 -19.47 -5.19 -0.46
C THR A 126 -20.39 -4.01 -0.74
N SER A 127 -19.93 -3.09 -1.57
CA SER A 127 -20.70 -1.94 -2.06
C SER A 127 -20.72 -1.96 -3.57
N THR A 128 -21.89 -1.77 -4.15
CA THR A 128 -22.11 -1.60 -5.60
C THR A 128 -22.50 -0.17 -5.95
N LYS A 129 -22.84 0.64 -4.94
CA LYS A 129 -23.15 2.07 -5.08
C LYS A 129 -22.12 2.87 -4.29
N PHE A 130 -21.15 3.47 -4.98
CA PHE A 130 -20.10 4.26 -4.34
C PHE A 130 -19.66 5.43 -5.22
N GLY A 131 -19.31 6.54 -4.57
CA GLY A 131 -18.52 7.60 -5.18
C GLY A 131 -17.05 7.21 -5.24
N TYR A 132 -16.36 7.58 -6.32
CA TYR A 132 -14.91 7.40 -6.48
C TYR A 132 -14.33 8.69 -7.07
N THR A 133 -13.54 9.41 -6.29
CA THR A 133 -12.83 10.61 -6.74
C THR A 133 -11.35 10.48 -6.40
N PHE A 134 -10.49 11.11 -7.18
CA PHE A 134 -9.06 11.12 -6.88
C PHE A 134 -8.44 12.47 -7.21
N LYS A 135 -7.34 12.78 -6.53
CA LYS A 135 -6.56 14.01 -6.71
C LYS A 135 -5.08 13.73 -6.50
N ALA A 136 -4.23 14.63 -7.01
CA ALA A 136 -2.80 14.60 -6.68
C ALA A 136 -2.59 14.78 -5.17
N GLY A 137 -1.70 13.97 -4.61
CA GLY A 137 -1.23 14.04 -3.23
C GLY A 137 0.17 14.60 -3.13
N LYS A 138 0.86 14.31 -2.02
CA LYS A 138 2.23 14.78 -1.76
C LYS A 138 3.24 13.84 -2.43
N LYS A 139 4.37 14.38 -2.88
CA LYS A 139 5.50 13.59 -3.43
C LYS A 139 5.07 12.62 -4.55
N GLY A 140 4.18 13.06 -5.44
CA GLY A 140 3.70 12.26 -6.57
C GLY A 140 2.65 11.19 -6.20
N SER A 141 2.19 11.13 -4.95
CA SER A 141 1.10 10.22 -4.58
C SER A 141 -0.23 10.63 -5.24
N THR A 142 -1.16 9.68 -5.29
CA THR A 142 -2.56 9.93 -5.66
C THR A 142 -3.45 9.60 -4.46
N VAL A 143 -4.32 10.54 -4.08
CA VAL A 143 -5.29 10.35 -2.99
C VAL A 143 -6.66 10.08 -3.58
N ILE A 144 -7.16 8.88 -3.32
CA ILE A 144 -8.48 8.39 -3.75
C ILE A 144 -9.44 8.49 -2.56
N THR A 145 -10.62 9.06 -2.78
CA THR A 145 -11.73 9.02 -1.83
C THR A 145 -12.83 8.14 -2.38
N ILE A 146 -13.23 7.14 -1.58
CA ILE A 146 -14.31 6.22 -1.92
C ILE A 146 -15.39 6.31 -0.84
N THR A 147 -16.63 6.55 -1.26
CA THR A 147 -17.77 6.73 -0.37
C THR A 147 -18.91 5.80 -0.79
N PRO A 148 -18.98 4.59 -0.22
CA PRO A 148 -20.14 3.71 -0.32
C PRO A 148 -21.42 4.39 0.18
N THR A 149 -22.53 4.19 -0.52
CA THR A 149 -23.86 4.69 -0.12
C THR A 149 -24.85 3.56 0.21
N ASP A 150 -24.51 2.32 -0.14
CA ASP A 150 -25.26 1.10 0.17
C ASP A 150 -24.62 0.25 1.29
N ALA A 151 -23.50 0.70 1.87
CA ALA A 151 -22.85 0.02 2.98
C ALA A 151 -23.46 0.41 4.34
N LYS A 152 -23.63 -0.58 5.22
CA LYS A 152 -24.07 -0.38 6.62
C LYS A 152 -23.06 0.48 7.39
N TYR A 153 -23.55 1.46 8.15
CA TYR A 153 -22.77 2.50 8.85
C TYR A 153 -21.97 3.35 7.86
N ASN A 154 -22.37 4.60 7.58
CA ASN A 154 -21.72 5.44 6.56
C ASN A 154 -20.19 5.31 6.61
N ARG A 155 -19.60 4.74 5.55
CA ARG A 155 -18.15 4.46 5.45
C ARG A 155 -17.53 5.42 4.46
N LYS A 156 -16.34 5.91 4.77
CA LYS A 156 -15.50 6.65 3.85
C LYS A 156 -14.10 6.06 3.88
N MET A 157 -13.54 5.84 2.70
CA MET A 157 -12.19 5.33 2.50
C MET A 157 -11.36 6.43 1.88
N ILE A 158 -10.20 6.70 2.48
CA ILE A 158 -9.21 7.61 1.92
C ILE A 158 -7.96 6.77 1.68
N LEU A 159 -7.65 6.50 0.42
CA LEU A 159 -6.54 5.66 -0.01
C LEU A 159 -5.49 6.54 -0.67
N GLU A 160 -4.32 6.68 -0.06
CA GLU A 160 -3.17 7.36 -0.65
C GLU A 160 -2.20 6.34 -1.23
N ILE A 161 -1.89 6.45 -2.53
CA ILE A 161 -1.07 5.51 -3.28
C ILE A 161 0.14 6.25 -3.84
N GLN A 162 1.34 5.78 -3.51
CA GLN A 162 2.58 6.26 -4.08
C GLN A 162 2.83 5.68 -5.47
N GLU A 163 3.67 6.33 -6.28
CA GLU A 163 4.07 5.82 -7.61
C GLU A 163 4.75 4.43 -7.56
N SER A 164 5.28 4.05 -6.40
CA SER A 164 5.85 2.73 -6.14
C SER A 164 4.81 1.62 -5.95
N GLY A 165 3.53 1.96 -5.80
CA GLY A 165 2.44 1.07 -5.42
C GLY A 165 2.27 0.89 -3.90
N ILE A 166 3.16 1.43 -3.07
CA ILE A 166 2.97 1.49 -1.62
C ILE A 166 1.76 2.38 -1.34
N ALA A 167 0.89 1.96 -0.42
CA ALA A 167 -0.34 2.66 -0.14
C ALA A 167 -0.69 2.65 1.34
N GLN A 168 -1.44 3.67 1.74
CA GLN A 168 -2.06 3.78 3.05
C GLN A 168 -3.56 4.01 2.89
N LEU A 169 -4.35 3.20 3.57
CA LEU A 169 -5.80 3.29 3.59
C LEU A 169 -6.28 3.79 4.95
N GLN A 170 -7.00 4.89 5.00
CA GLN A 170 -7.76 5.33 6.18
C GLN A 170 -9.23 4.99 6.01
N MET A 171 -9.79 4.28 6.99
CA MET A 171 -11.21 3.98 7.11
C MET A 171 -11.86 4.89 8.15
N ILE A 172 -12.87 5.63 7.72
CA ILE A 172 -13.72 6.45 8.58
C ILE A 172 -15.11 5.80 8.61
N ILE A 173 -15.63 5.54 9.80
CA ILE A 173 -16.87 4.80 10.02
C ILE A 173 -17.70 5.55 11.07
N THR A 174 -19.00 5.73 10.82
CA THR A 174 -19.89 6.33 11.83
C THR A 174 -19.94 5.50 13.12
N ASN A 175 -19.94 6.16 14.28
CA ASN A 175 -19.99 5.55 15.62
C ASN A 175 -18.81 4.62 15.94
N ARG A 176 -17.70 4.75 15.22
CA ARG A 176 -16.45 4.01 15.43
C ARG A 176 -15.26 4.95 15.25
N ASN A 177 -14.17 4.68 15.96
CA ASN A 177 -12.93 5.42 15.73
C ASN A 177 -12.39 5.10 14.34
N ALA A 178 -11.71 6.05 13.72
CA ALA A 178 -11.00 5.79 12.47
C ALA A 178 -9.87 4.76 12.70
N ILE A 179 -9.56 4.00 11.65
CA ILE A 179 -8.43 3.07 11.61
C ILE A 179 -7.72 3.23 10.27
N SER A 180 -6.39 3.13 10.29
CA SER A 180 -5.60 3.14 9.08
C SER A 180 -4.91 1.80 8.85
N TYR A 181 -4.53 1.53 7.61
CA TYR A 181 -3.79 0.34 7.21
C TYR A 181 -2.68 0.72 6.26
N ASP A 182 -1.51 0.13 6.46
CA ASP A 182 -0.40 0.28 5.54
C ASP A 182 -0.25 -0.99 4.71
N GLY A 183 0.13 -0.82 3.45
CA GLY A 183 0.25 -1.93 2.51
C GLY A 183 0.67 -1.48 1.13
N TYR A 184 0.21 -2.20 0.13
CA TYR A 184 0.51 -1.93 -1.27
C TYR A 184 -0.69 -2.28 -2.15
N ILE A 185 -0.69 -1.75 -3.37
CA ILE A 185 -1.63 -2.18 -4.40
C ILE A 185 -0.98 -3.13 -5.39
N GLU A 186 -1.80 -4.03 -5.91
CA GLU A 186 -1.45 -4.92 -7.02
C GLU A 186 -2.60 -5.00 -8.02
N GLU A 187 -2.27 -5.41 -9.25
CA GLU A 187 -3.29 -5.74 -10.24
C GLU A 187 -4.09 -6.96 -9.77
N LYS A 188 -5.39 -6.94 -10.06
CA LYS A 188 -6.31 -8.03 -9.69
C LYS A 188 -6.33 -9.12 -10.75
#